data_AF-A0A1C6GSN7-F1
#
_entry.id   AF-A0A1C6GSN7-F1
#
_cell.length_a   1.000
_cell.length_b   1.000
_cell.length_c   1.000
_cell.angle_alpha   90.00
_cell.angle_beta   90.00
_cell.angle_gamma   90.00
#
_symmetry.space_group_name_H-M   'P 1'
#
loop_
_entity.id
_entity.type
_entity.pdbx_description
1 polymer ?
#
loop_
_entity_poly.entity_id
_entity_poly.type
_entity_poly.pdbx_seq_one_letter_code
_entity_poly.pdbx_strand_id
1 'polypeptide(L)'
;MYGGASPRGFDCSGFTMYVYSQHGYSLPHSATSQWQSGLGTRVYSISELQPGDLVFFNDPSRNAGKACSHAGIYTGDGQFIHSSSSRSGGVIVSSLTSGYYNTYFVGGIQV
;
A
#
# COMPACT_ATOMS: atom_id res chain seq x y z
N MET A 1 11.72 9.02 -6.81
CA MET A 1 11.58 8.61 -8.22
C MET A 1 10.13 8.21 -8.43
N TYR A 2 9.53 8.55 -9.57
CA TYR A 2 8.16 8.18 -9.96
C TYR A 2 8.27 7.09 -11.05
N GLY A 3 7.59 5.95 -10.90
CA GLY A 3 7.46 4.95 -11.99
C GLY A 3 8.44 3.77 -11.97
N GLY A 4 8.96 3.38 -10.81
CA GLY A 4 9.90 2.25 -10.72
C GLY A 4 9.22 0.91 -10.50
N ALA A 5 8.90 0.18 -11.57
CA ALA A 5 8.46 -1.22 -11.52
C ALA A 5 9.63 -2.23 -11.53
N SER A 6 10.84 -1.82 -11.09
CA SER A 6 12.03 -2.68 -11.09
C SER A 6 12.76 -2.65 -9.73
N PRO A 7 13.55 -3.68 -9.39
CA PRO A 7 14.26 -3.81 -8.11
C PRO A 7 15.27 -2.69 -7.78
N ARG A 8 15.43 -1.69 -8.65
CA ARG A 8 16.33 -0.55 -8.48
C ARG A 8 15.63 0.73 -8.00
N GLY A 9 14.32 0.70 -7.71
CA GLY A 9 13.64 1.85 -7.10
C GLY A 9 12.12 1.78 -7.06
N PHE A 10 11.56 0.87 -6.25
CA PHE A 10 10.10 0.78 -6.06
C PHE A 10 9.52 2.09 -5.49
N ASP A 11 8.52 2.66 -6.16
CA ASP A 11 7.49 3.42 -5.44
C ASP A 11 6.54 2.44 -4.74
N CYS A 12 5.78 2.91 -3.74
CA CYS A 12 5.01 2.04 -2.85
C CYS A 12 4.00 1.15 -3.58
N SER A 13 3.34 1.68 -4.60
CA SER A 13 2.41 0.93 -5.44
C SER A 13 3.09 0.06 -6.50
N GLY A 14 4.31 0.40 -6.93
CA GLY A 14 5.15 -0.48 -7.74
C GLY A 14 5.58 -1.73 -6.98
N PHE A 15 5.85 -1.61 -5.67
CA PHE A 15 6.15 -2.76 -4.81
C PHE A 15 4.95 -3.70 -4.70
N THR A 16 3.77 -3.18 -4.37
CA THR A 16 2.55 -4.02 -4.26
C THR A 16 2.22 -4.68 -5.60
N MET A 17 2.32 -3.93 -6.70
CA MET A 17 2.12 -4.45 -8.06
C MET A 17 3.09 -5.60 -8.38
N TYR A 18 4.37 -5.43 -8.06
CA TYR A 18 5.36 -6.48 -8.29
C TYR A 18 5.05 -7.75 -7.49
N VAL A 19 4.81 -7.63 -6.18
CA VAL A 19 4.50 -8.81 -5.34
C VAL A 19 3.27 -9.53 -5.85
N TYR A 20 2.18 -8.81 -6.11
CA TYR A 20 0.93 -9.40 -6.61
C TYR A 20 1.05 -10.03 -8.00
N SER A 21 1.90 -9.47 -8.88
CA SER A 21 2.17 -10.06 -10.20
C SER A 21 2.81 -11.44 -10.11
N GLN A 22 3.62 -11.70 -9.08
CA GLN A 22 4.21 -13.03 -8.85
C GLN A 22 3.17 -14.08 -8.42
N HIS A 23 2.00 -13.62 -7.97
CA HIS A 23 0.88 -14.46 -7.55
C HIS A 23 -0.28 -14.45 -8.56
N GLY A 24 -0.06 -13.95 -9.78
CA GLY A 24 -1.04 -13.99 -10.86
C GLY A 24 -2.06 -12.85 -10.87
N TYR A 25 -1.91 -11.85 -10.01
CA TYR A 25 -2.78 -10.68 -9.95
C TYR A 25 -2.19 -9.49 -10.71
N SER A 26 -3.02 -8.81 -11.50
CA SER A 26 -2.62 -7.61 -12.24
C SER A 26 -3.12 -6.35 -11.54
N LEU A 27 -2.22 -5.64 -10.85
CA LEU A 27 -2.53 -4.37 -10.21
C LEU A 27 -2.09 -3.18 -11.10
N PRO A 28 -2.84 -2.07 -11.13
CA PRO A 28 -2.37 -0.84 -11.76
C PRO A 28 -1.20 -0.23 -10.96
N HIS A 29 -0.39 0.61 -11.62
CA HIS A 29 0.87 1.10 -11.03
C HIS A 29 0.70 2.13 -9.91
N SER A 30 -0.42 2.84 -9.80
CA SER A 30 -0.61 3.91 -8.81
C SER A 30 -1.45 3.44 -7.61
N ALA A 31 -1.12 3.88 -6.39
CA ALA A 31 -1.87 3.54 -5.18
C ALA A 31 -3.36 3.92 -5.28
N THR A 32 -3.66 5.09 -5.85
CA THR A 32 -5.04 5.53 -6.11
C THR A 32 -5.75 4.60 -7.09
N SER A 33 -5.08 4.22 -8.18
CA SER A 33 -5.66 3.29 -9.16
C SER A 33 -5.87 1.90 -8.57
N GLN A 34 -4.99 1.44 -7.69
CA GLN A 34 -5.15 0.15 -7.00
C GLN A 34 -6.37 0.19 -6.09
N TRP A 35 -6.52 1.25 -5.28
CA TRP A 35 -7.70 1.46 -4.43
C TRP A 35 -9.02 1.56 -5.22
N GLN A 36 -8.96 2.16 -6.41
CA GLN A 36 -10.12 2.35 -7.30
C GLN A 36 -10.31 1.22 -8.32
N SER A 37 -9.45 0.20 -8.32
CA SER A 37 -9.43 -0.85 -9.35
C SER A 37 -10.70 -1.70 -9.37
N GLY A 38 -11.46 -1.72 -8.26
CA GLY A 38 -12.59 -2.63 -8.09
C GLY A 38 -12.17 -4.08 -7.88
N LEU A 39 -10.87 -4.34 -7.67
CA LEU A 39 -10.37 -5.65 -7.28
C LEU A 39 -10.77 -5.94 -5.83
N GLY A 40 -11.14 -7.20 -5.57
CA GLY A 40 -11.36 -7.70 -4.21
C GLY A 40 -12.51 -7.04 -3.44
N THR A 41 -12.52 -7.29 -2.13
CA THR A 41 -13.47 -6.70 -1.17
C THR A 41 -12.79 -5.58 -0.37
N ARG A 42 -13.47 -4.45 -0.19
CA ARG A 42 -12.96 -3.35 0.65
C ARG A 42 -13.11 -3.67 2.12
N VAL A 43 -12.02 -3.47 2.85
CA VAL A 43 -11.94 -3.64 4.30
C VAL A 43 -11.65 -2.28 4.93
N TYR A 44 -12.50 -1.77 5.82
CA TYR A 44 -12.33 -0.42 6.39
C TYR A 44 -11.77 -0.43 7.80
N SER A 45 -11.82 -1.56 8.51
CA SER A 45 -11.22 -1.69 9.84
C SER A 45 -9.89 -2.44 9.78
N ILE A 46 -8.89 -1.93 10.51
CA ILE A 46 -7.60 -2.62 10.67
C ILE A 46 -7.79 -4.00 11.35
N SER A 47 -8.78 -4.13 12.22
CA SER A 47 -9.07 -5.39 12.92
C SER A 47 -9.61 -6.49 12.01
N GLU A 48 -10.11 -6.13 10.84
CA GLU A 48 -10.68 -7.06 9.86
C GLU A 48 -9.66 -7.47 8.78
N LEU A 49 -8.49 -6.82 8.76
CA LEU A 49 -7.45 -7.12 7.78
C LEU A 49 -6.88 -8.53 7.99
N GLN A 50 -6.64 -9.21 6.88
CA GLN A 50 -5.99 -10.52 6.82
C GLN A 50 -4.63 -10.41 6.14
N PRO A 51 -3.61 -11.19 6.58
CA PRO A 51 -2.31 -11.18 5.94
C PRO A 51 -2.44 -11.40 4.43
N GLY A 52 -1.81 -10.51 3.66
CA GLY A 52 -1.96 -10.44 2.21
C GLY A 52 -2.76 -9.23 1.75
N ASP A 53 -3.72 -8.73 2.53
CA ASP A 53 -4.55 -7.59 2.12
C ASP A 53 -3.71 -6.38 1.73
N LEU A 54 -4.05 -5.74 0.61
CA LEU A 54 -3.49 -4.44 0.27
C LEU A 54 -3.98 -3.41 1.27
N VAL A 55 -3.13 -2.50 1.71
CA VAL A 55 -3.49 -1.39 2.61
C VAL A 55 -3.16 -0.06 1.98
N PHE A 56 -4.06 0.92 2.15
CA PHE A 56 -3.98 2.22 1.48
C PHE A 56 -4.03 3.36 2.48
N PHE A 57 -3.31 4.43 2.16
CA PHE A 57 -3.22 5.61 3.01
C PHE A 57 -3.37 6.89 2.21
N ASN A 58 -3.85 7.92 2.89
CA ASN A 58 -4.09 9.24 2.34
C ASN A 58 -3.57 10.32 3.27
N ASP A 59 -2.32 10.73 3.07
CA ASP A 59 -1.75 11.94 3.67
C ASP A 59 -2.04 13.14 2.74
N PRO A 60 -2.93 14.07 3.13
CA PRO A 60 -3.28 15.23 2.33
C PRO A 60 -2.09 16.13 1.98
N SER A 61 -1.03 16.12 2.80
CA SER A 61 0.20 16.89 2.54
C SER A 61 1.04 16.30 1.41
N ARG A 62 0.76 15.04 1.01
CA ARG A 62 1.53 14.26 0.02
C ARG A 62 0.70 13.71 -1.13
N ASN A 63 -0.64 13.84 -1.07
CA ASN A 63 -1.53 13.25 -2.06
C ASN A 63 -1.79 14.15 -3.28
N ALA A 64 -1.51 15.46 -3.20
CA ALA A 64 -1.86 16.45 -4.24
C ALA A 64 -3.30 16.33 -4.75
N GLY A 65 -4.27 16.05 -3.85
CA GLY A 65 -5.69 15.87 -4.18
C GLY A 65 -6.09 14.47 -4.66
N LYS A 66 -5.17 13.50 -4.67
CA LYS A 66 -5.44 12.09 -5.04
C LYS A 66 -6.13 11.33 -3.90
N ALA A 67 -6.85 10.25 -4.23
CA ALA A 67 -7.57 9.45 -3.24
C ALA A 67 -6.63 8.69 -2.27
N CYS A 68 -5.47 8.24 -2.76
CA CYS A 68 -4.46 7.57 -1.95
C CYS A 68 -3.06 8.10 -2.28
N SER A 69 -2.28 8.39 -1.25
CA SER A 69 -0.88 8.80 -1.33
C SER A 69 0.10 7.63 -1.18
N HIS A 70 -0.33 6.50 -0.61
CA HIS A 70 0.56 5.38 -0.30
C HIS A 70 -0.16 4.03 -0.32
N ALA A 71 0.60 2.95 -0.56
CA ALA A 71 0.11 1.56 -0.55
C ALA A 71 1.13 0.62 0.13
N GLY A 72 0.64 -0.51 0.65
CA GLY A 72 1.45 -1.59 1.20
C GLY A 72 0.67 -2.90 1.29
N ILE A 73 1.26 -3.91 1.93
CA ILE A 73 0.67 -5.24 2.10
C ILE A 73 0.62 -5.55 3.59
N TYR A 74 -0.55 -5.87 4.12
CA TYR A 74 -0.71 -6.28 5.52
C TYR A 74 -0.03 -7.63 5.76
N THR A 75 0.74 -7.73 6.83
CA THR A 75 1.50 -8.95 7.17
C THR A 75 0.95 -9.66 8.41
N GLY A 76 -0.10 -9.13 9.04
CA GLY A 76 -0.60 -9.60 10.33
C GLY A 76 -0.08 -8.77 11.50
N ASP A 77 -0.63 -9.04 12.69
CA ASP A 77 -0.23 -8.42 13.97
C ASP A 77 -0.22 -6.89 13.98
N GLY A 78 -1.11 -6.25 13.21
CA GLY A 78 -1.15 -4.79 13.09
C GLY A 78 0.04 -4.22 12.30
N GLN A 79 0.76 -5.03 11.53
CA GLN A 79 1.93 -4.62 10.77
C GLN A 79 1.71 -4.77 9.26
N PHE A 80 2.45 -3.99 8.49
CA PHE A 80 2.42 -4.05 7.04
C PHE A 80 3.80 -3.80 6.43
N ILE A 81 4.05 -4.40 5.27
CA ILE A 81 5.27 -4.23 4.49
C ILE A 81 5.01 -3.28 3.32
N HIS A 82 5.92 -2.34 3.10
CA HIS A 82 5.80 -1.36 2.02
C HIS A 82 7.15 -0.81 1.58
N SER A 83 7.23 -0.30 0.35
CA SER A 83 8.36 0.54 -0.06
C SER A 83 8.21 1.92 0.57
N SER A 84 9.08 2.26 1.50
CA SER A 84 9.15 3.60 2.09
C SER A 84 9.92 4.54 1.17
N SER A 85 9.71 5.85 1.33
CA SER A 85 10.34 6.87 0.47
C SER A 85 11.85 6.63 0.32
N SER A 86 12.44 7.06 -0.80
CA SER A 86 13.87 6.82 -1.10
C SER A 86 14.85 7.33 -0.03
N ARG A 87 14.40 8.17 0.91
CA ARG A 87 15.18 8.64 2.07
C ARG A 87 15.23 7.65 3.23
N SER A 88 14.35 6.65 3.26
CA SER A 88 14.11 5.76 4.40
C SER A 88 14.65 4.34 4.22
N GLY A 89 15.25 4.00 3.07
CA GLY A 89 16.00 2.75 2.91
C GLY A 89 15.30 1.60 2.16
N GLY A 90 14.19 1.84 1.46
CA GLY A 90 13.53 0.82 0.61
C GLY A 90 12.36 0.12 1.28
N VAL A 91 12.25 -1.21 1.11
CA VAL A 91 11.15 -2.00 1.65
C VAL A 91 11.32 -2.21 3.15
N ILE A 92 10.35 -1.77 3.94
CA ILE A 92 10.36 -1.86 5.40
C ILE A 92 9.02 -2.39 5.92
N VAL A 93 9.02 -2.82 7.18
CA VAL A 93 7.80 -3.14 7.93
C VAL A 93 7.48 -1.97 8.87
N SER A 94 6.22 -1.60 8.97
CA SER A 94 5.74 -0.54 9.86
C SER A 94 4.44 -0.96 10.55
N SER A 95 4.14 -0.31 11.68
CA SER A 95 2.88 -0.51 12.40
C SER A 95 1.74 0.25 11.72
N LEU A 96 0.56 -0.38 11.62
CA LEU A 96 -0.72 0.22 11.23
C LEU A 96 -1.52 0.73 12.44
N THR A 97 -1.20 0.24 13.64
CA THR A 97 -2.02 0.48 14.84
C THR A 97 -1.57 1.71 15.62
N SER A 98 -0.47 2.36 15.23
CA SER A 98 0.02 3.56 15.89
C SER A 98 0.72 4.53 14.93
N GLY A 99 0.69 5.82 15.29
CA GLY A 99 1.42 6.88 14.58
C GLY A 99 0.88 7.19 13.18
N TYR A 100 1.79 7.59 12.28
CA TYR A 100 1.47 8.13 10.96
C TYR A 100 0.52 7.25 10.14
N TYR A 101 0.79 5.95 10.05
CA TYR A 101 -0.01 5.04 9.21
C TYR A 101 -1.39 4.77 9.78
N ASN A 102 -1.56 4.85 11.10
CA ASN A 102 -2.87 4.78 11.72
C ASN A 102 -3.72 6.02 11.38
N THR A 103 -3.12 7.20 11.50
CA THR A 103 -3.80 8.49 11.23
C THR A 103 -4.29 8.60 9.78
N TYR A 104 -3.52 8.10 8.83
CA TYR A 104 -3.80 8.27 7.40
C TYR A 104 -4.40 7.02 6.74
N PHE A 105 -4.77 6.01 7.51
CA PHE A 105 -5.37 4.79 6.97
C PHE A 105 -6.70 5.09 6.26
N VAL A 106 -6.83 4.62 5.02
CA VAL A 106 -8.07 4.75 4.23
C VAL A 106 -8.88 3.45 4.30
N GLY A 107 -8.19 2.32 4.22
CA GLY A 107 -8.80 1.00 4.08
C GLY A 107 -7.83 0.03 3.43
N GLY A 108 -8.27 -1.21 3.34
CA GLY A 108 -7.60 -2.28 2.61
C GLY A 108 -8.46 -2.91 1.54
N ILE A 109 -7.81 -3.70 0.69
CA ILE A 109 -8.45 -4.55 -0.31
C ILE A 109 -7.98 -5.99 -0.05
N GLN A 110 -8.96 -6.87 0.13
CA GLN A 110 -8.77 -8.30 0.19
C GLN A 110 -9.05 -8.91 -1.19
N VAL A 111 -8.03 -9.49 -1.82
CA VAL A 111 -8.04 -9.96 -3.23
C VAL A 111 -8.11 -11.48 -3.34
#